data_AF-A0A7Y5H7H5-F1
#
_entry.id   AF-A0A7Y5H7H5-F1
#
_cell.length_a   1.000
_cell.length_b   1.000
_cell.length_c   1.000
_cell.angle_alpha   90.00
_cell.angle_beta   90.00
_cell.angle_gamma   90.00
#
_symmetry.space_group_name_H-M   'P 1'
#
loop_
_entity.id
_entity.type
_entity.pdbx_description
1 polymer ?
#
loop_
_entity_poly.entity_id
_entity_poly.type
_entity_poly.pdbx_seq_one_letter_code
_entity_poly.pdbx_strand_id
1 'polypeptide(L)'
;MAARTLKDVADALKMDVELVRRILSEEPGERFSRETLDRVFGTARKLGYDFKKLKIGKRMAIRREVFDEVLAQVESHPSWGRSDIVKYIRQSSDMIERVHKRSFREELGLDR
;
A
#
# COMPACT_ATOMS: atom_id res chain seq x y z
N MET A 1 3.27 12.45 24.29
CA MET A 1 3.75 11.13 23.82
C MET A 1 4.35 11.33 22.43
N ALA A 2 5.67 11.39 22.31
CA ALA A 2 6.35 11.71 21.05
C ALA A 2 6.15 10.58 20.03
N ALA A 3 5.76 10.90 18.80
CA ALA A 3 5.70 9.94 17.71
C ALA A 3 7.12 9.41 17.45
N ARG A 4 7.40 8.18 17.89
CA ARG A 4 8.70 7.53 17.67
C ARG A 4 8.82 7.16 16.20
N THR A 5 9.82 7.74 15.57
CA THR A 5 10.08 7.71 14.12
C THR A 5 10.64 6.35 13.70
N LEU A 6 10.75 6.10 12.39
CA LEU A 6 11.40 4.88 11.84
C LEU A 6 12.78 4.62 12.45
N LYS A 7 13.51 5.69 12.79
CA LYS A 7 14.83 5.63 13.41
C LYS A 7 14.78 5.01 14.81
N ASP A 8 13.77 5.34 15.62
CA ASP A 8 13.63 4.80 16.98
C ASP A 8 13.32 3.29 16.98
N VAL A 9 12.60 2.82 15.96
CA VAL A 9 12.31 1.39 15.76
C VAL A 9 13.58 0.64 15.31
N ALA A 10 14.35 1.24 14.41
CA ALA A 10 15.63 0.70 13.92
C ALA A 10 16.68 0.63 15.03
N ASP A 11 16.82 1.70 15.83
CA ASP A 11 17.72 1.77 16.97
C ASP A 11 17.36 0.73 18.06
N ALA A 12 16.06 0.52 18.31
CA ALA A 12 15.59 -0.50 19.26
C ALA A 12 15.87 -1.94 18.82
N LEU A 13 15.93 -2.18 17.51
CA LEU A 13 16.18 -3.50 16.92
C LEU A 13 17.65 -3.70 16.51
N LYS A 14 18.48 -2.66 16.58
CA LYS A 14 19.83 -2.61 16.00
C LYS A 14 19.84 -3.06 14.53
N MET A 15 18.84 -2.60 13.78
CA MET A 15 18.67 -2.90 12.36
C MET A 15 18.87 -1.64 11.54
N ASP A 16 19.14 -1.79 10.24
CA ASP A 16 19.19 -0.65 9.33
C ASP A 16 17.80 0.00 9.23
N VAL A 17 17.77 1.33 9.28
CA VAL A 17 16.56 2.15 9.14
C VAL A 17 15.88 1.87 7.80
N GLU A 18 16.66 1.63 6.74
CA GLU A 18 16.13 1.35 5.42
C GLU A 18 15.43 -0.02 5.37
N LEU A 19 15.98 -1.01 6.06
CA LEU A 19 15.41 -2.36 6.14
C LEU A 19 14.12 -2.37 6.97
N VAL A 20 14.09 -1.63 8.09
CA VAL A 20 12.85 -1.39 8.86
C VAL A 20 11.82 -0.64 8.03
N ARG A 21 12.24 0.34 7.21
CA ARG A 21 11.35 1.04 6.29
C ARG A 21 10.76 0.10 5.25
N ARG A 22 11.54 -0.80 4.64
CA ARG A 22 11.04 -1.78 3.66
C ARG A 22 10.06 -2.76 4.30
N ILE A 23 10.39 -3.29 5.48
CA ILE A 23 9.51 -4.18 6.24
C ILE A 23 8.18 -3.50 6.59
N LEU A 24 8.23 -2.29 7.14
CA LEU A 24 7.01 -1.56 7.50
C LEU A 24 6.22 -1.11 6.26
N SER A 25 6.90 -0.79 5.17
CA SER A 25 6.22 -0.37 3.93
C SER A 25 5.60 -1.54 3.15
N GLU A 26 5.87 -2.79 3.56
CA GLU A 26 5.42 -4.01 2.87
C GLU A 26 5.63 -3.93 1.35
N GLU A 27 6.84 -3.57 0.93
CA GLU A 27 7.15 -3.44 -0.50
C GLU A 27 6.89 -4.78 -1.22
N PRO A 28 6.10 -4.78 -2.31
CA PRO A 28 5.77 -6.00 -3.03
C PRO A 28 7.02 -6.59 -3.67
N GLY A 29 7.44 -7.77 -3.22
CA GLY A 29 8.56 -8.54 -3.79
C GLY A 29 9.60 -9.01 -2.77
N GLU A 30 9.70 -8.35 -1.62
CA GLU A 30 10.71 -8.69 -0.60
C GLU A 30 10.11 -9.67 0.44
N ARG A 31 10.51 -10.95 0.36
CA ARG A 31 10.07 -11.99 1.32
C ARG A 31 10.96 -11.95 2.56
N PHE A 32 10.56 -11.17 3.55
CA PHE A 32 11.15 -11.23 4.89
C PHE A 32 10.65 -12.45 5.67
N SER A 33 11.49 -13.00 6.57
CA SER A 33 11.06 -14.09 7.45
C SER A 33 9.98 -13.62 8.42
N ARG A 34 8.97 -14.47 8.68
CA ARG A 34 7.88 -14.18 9.63
C ARG A 34 8.41 -13.72 10.99
N GLU A 35 9.49 -14.33 11.47
CA GLU A 35 10.08 -13.98 12.77
C GLU A 35 10.64 -12.54 12.79
N THR A 36 11.23 -12.09 11.68
CA THR A 36 11.72 -10.70 11.55
C THR A 36 10.57 -9.72 11.48
N LEU A 37 9.51 -10.07 10.73
CA LEU A 37 8.29 -9.28 10.65
C LEU A 37 7.65 -9.11 12.03
N ASP A 38 7.41 -10.21 12.75
CA ASP A 38 6.80 -10.17 14.08
C ASP A 38 7.62 -9.36 15.08
N ARG A 39 8.95 -9.44 15.00
CA ARG A 39 9.86 -8.67 15.86
C ARG A 39 9.81 -7.17 15.56
N VAL A 40 9.78 -6.79 14.27
CA VAL A 40 9.69 -5.37 13.83
C VAL A 40 8.31 -4.79 14.15
N PHE A 41 7.23 -5.47 13.75
CA PHE A 41 5.86 -5.02 14.02
C PHE A 41 5.53 -5.01 15.52
N GLY A 42 6.02 -6.00 16.28
CA GLY A 42 5.88 -6.07 17.72
C GLY A 42 6.58 -4.90 18.43
N THR A 43 7.81 -4.59 18.01
CA THR A 43 8.57 -3.46 18.56
C THR A 43 7.96 -2.11 18.17
N ALA A 44 7.57 -1.94 16.90
CA ALA A 44 6.87 -0.75 16.42
C ALA A 44 5.55 -0.51 17.18
N ARG A 45 4.80 -1.57 17.49
CA ARG A 45 3.56 -1.49 18.28
C ARG A 45 3.82 -1.08 19.73
N LYS A 46 4.84 -1.66 20.38
CA LYS A 46 5.25 -1.27 21.74
C LYS A 46 5.74 0.17 21.83
N LEU A 47 6.34 0.68 20.75
CA LEU A 47 6.85 2.05 20.66
C LEU A 47 5.77 3.08 20.26
N GLY A 48 4.54 2.65 19.99
CA GLY A 48 3.44 3.53 19.61
C GLY A 48 3.55 4.10 18.19
N TYR A 49 4.18 3.36 17.27
CA TYR A 49 4.31 3.76 15.87
C TYR A 49 2.94 3.96 15.22
N ASP A 50 2.79 5.04 14.44
CA ASP A 50 1.53 5.37 13.78
C ASP A 50 1.35 4.57 12.48
N PHE A 51 0.77 3.38 12.62
CA PHE A 51 0.43 2.52 11.47
C PHE A 51 -0.61 3.13 10.53
N LYS A 52 -1.37 4.17 10.94
CA LYS A 52 -2.33 4.81 10.03
C LYS A 52 -1.60 5.58 8.93
N LYS A 53 -0.49 6.25 9.25
CA LYS A 53 0.36 6.94 8.27
C LYS A 53 0.98 5.97 7.26
N LEU A 54 1.37 4.79 7.74
CA LEU A 54 1.91 3.72 6.91
C LEU A 54 0.86 3.19 5.91
N LYS A 55 -0.36 2.93 6.38
CA LYS A 55 -1.49 2.55 5.51
C LYS A 55 -1.85 3.64 4.48
N ILE A 56 -1.76 4.91 4.86
CA ILE A 56 -1.98 6.03 3.93
C ILE A 56 -0.88 6.06 2.85
N GLY A 57 0.38 5.90 3.23
CA GLY A 57 1.50 5.80 2.29
C GLY A 57 1.31 4.67 1.27
N LYS A 58 0.94 3.48 1.74
CA LYS A 58 0.62 2.32 0.89
C LYS A 58 -0.54 2.60 -0.06
N ARG A 59 -1.63 3.21 0.44
CA ARG A 59 -2.79 3.60 -0.39
C ARG A 59 -2.40 4.59 -1.48
N MET A 60 -1.50 5.53 -1.19
CA MET A 60 -1.02 6.51 -2.17
C MET A 60 -0.08 5.89 -3.20
N ALA A 61 0.79 4.94 -2.80
CA ALA A 61 1.66 4.21 -3.71
C ALA A 61 0.87 3.37 -4.71
N ILE A 62 -0.12 2.60 -4.25
CA ILE A 62 -1.02 1.82 -5.11
C ILE A 62 -1.80 2.76 -6.05
N ARG A 63 -2.31 3.89 -5.54
CA ARG A 63 -3.00 4.88 -6.40
C ARG A 63 -2.10 5.43 -7.50
N ARG A 64 -0.82 5.67 -7.19
CA ARG A 64 0.15 6.13 -8.17
C ARG A 64 0.40 5.08 -9.24
N GLU A 65 0.63 3.82 -8.86
CA GLU A 65 0.84 2.71 -9.79
C GLU A 65 -0.34 2.53 -10.76
N VAL A 66 -1.57 2.51 -10.22
CA VAL A 66 -2.80 2.45 -11.05
C VAL A 66 -2.92 3.66 -11.97
N PHE A 67 -2.51 4.85 -11.51
CA PHE A 67 -2.54 6.05 -12.33
C PHE A 67 -1.50 6.01 -13.46
N ASP A 68 -0.30 5.53 -13.16
CA ASP A 68 0.78 5.35 -14.13
C ASP A 68 0.37 4.33 -15.22
N GLU A 69 -0.30 3.24 -14.84
CA GLU A 69 -0.90 2.29 -15.79
C GLU A 69 -1.96 2.93 -16.70
N VAL A 70 -2.88 3.72 -16.10
CA VAL A 70 -3.92 4.41 -16.86
C VAL A 70 -3.30 5.41 -17.84
N LEU A 71 -2.27 6.14 -17.42
CA LEU A 71 -1.54 7.07 -18.29
C LEU A 71 -0.86 6.34 -19.44
N ALA A 72 -0.13 5.25 -19.17
CA ALA A 72 0.50 4.44 -20.21
C ALA A 72 -0.52 3.89 -21.23
N GLN A 73 -1.72 3.51 -20.76
CA GLN A 73 -2.79 3.07 -21.64
C GLN A 73 -3.31 4.21 -22.54
N VAL A 74 -3.47 5.42 -22.00
CA VAL A 74 -3.89 6.59 -22.78
C VAL A 74 -2.83 6.97 -23.81
N GLU A 75 -1.56 6.97 -23.44
CA GLU A 75 -0.44 7.30 -24.33
C GLU A 75 -0.30 6.29 -25.49
N SER A 76 -0.55 5.00 -25.23
CA SER A 76 -0.52 3.96 -26.26
C SER A 76 -1.71 4.02 -27.23
N HIS A 77 -2.72 4.84 -26.96
CA HIS A 77 -3.93 4.99 -27.79
C HIS A 77 -4.16 6.45 -28.21
N PRO A 78 -3.30 7.01 -29.07
CA PRO A 78 -3.37 8.43 -29.48
C PRO A 78 -4.65 8.80 -30.24
N SER A 79 -5.39 7.80 -30.73
CA SER A 79 -6.69 7.99 -31.40
C SER A 79 -7.86 8.13 -30.42
N TRP A 80 -7.65 7.87 -29.11
CA TRP A 80 -8.71 8.01 -28.12
C TRP A 80 -9.11 9.46 -27.92
N GLY A 81 -10.41 9.72 -28.06
CA GLY A 81 -10.99 10.99 -27.65
C GLY A 81 -11.24 11.02 -26.14
N ARG A 82 -11.67 12.18 -25.64
CA ARG A 82 -12.05 12.37 -24.23
C ARG A 82 -13.06 11.32 -23.74
N SER A 83 -14.01 10.92 -24.59
CA SER A 83 -15.03 9.92 -24.27
C SER A 83 -14.43 8.54 -24.01
N ASP A 84 -13.45 8.12 -24.79
CA ASP A 84 -12.82 6.80 -24.70
C ASP A 84 -11.96 6.71 -23.44
N ILE A 85 -11.21 7.77 -23.14
CA ILE A 85 -10.41 7.88 -21.92
C ILE A 85 -11.31 7.79 -20.68
N VAL A 86 -12.40 8.57 -20.63
CA VAL A 86 -13.34 8.54 -19.49
C VAL A 86 -14.00 7.17 -19.34
N LYS A 87 -14.37 6.53 -20.46
CA LYS A 87 -14.94 5.18 -20.46
C LYS A 87 -13.95 4.17 -19.87
N TYR A 88 -12.69 4.21 -20.31
CA TYR A 88 -11.64 3.32 -19.81
C TYR A 88 -11.42 3.50 -18.30
N ILE A 89 -11.29 4.74 -17.83
CA ILE A 89 -11.13 5.04 -16.39
C ILE A 89 -12.29 4.48 -15.57
N ARG A 90 -13.53 4.65 -16.03
CA ARG A 90 -14.72 4.09 -15.33
C ARG A 90 -14.67 2.57 -15.29
N GLN A 91 -14.36 1.91 -16.40
CA GLN A 91 -14.26 0.45 -16.47
C GLN A 91 -13.17 -0.10 -15.54
N SER A 92 -12.00 0.54 -15.50
CA SER A 92 -10.90 0.17 -14.60
C SER A 92 -11.30 0.37 -13.14
N SER A 93 -11.99 1.47 -12.81
CA SER A 93 -12.53 1.72 -11.46
C SER A 93 -13.55 0.64 -11.04
N ASP A 94 -14.49 0.29 -11.91
CA ASP A 94 -15.51 -0.74 -11.63
C ASP A 94 -14.88 -2.13 -11.47
N MET A 95 -13.82 -2.43 -12.21
CA MET A 95 -13.07 -3.67 -12.06
C MET A 95 -12.36 -3.72 -10.70
N ILE A 96 -11.69 -2.63 -10.31
CA ILE A 96 -11.04 -2.52 -9.01
C ILE A 96 -12.06 -2.68 -7.88
N GLU A 97 -13.22 -2.02 -7.97
CA GLU A 97 -14.27 -2.13 -6.96
C GLU A 97 -14.81 -3.57 -6.84
N ARG A 98 -15.00 -4.27 -7.97
CA ARG A 98 -15.44 -5.67 -7.98
C ARG A 98 -14.41 -6.61 -7.37
N VAL A 99 -13.13 -6.44 -7.69
CA VAL A 99 -12.04 -7.23 -7.09
C VAL A 99 -11.94 -6.94 -5.60
N HIS A 100 -12.02 -5.67 -5.19
CA HIS A 100 -11.98 -5.28 -3.79
C HIS A 100 -13.13 -5.90 -2.99
N LYS A 101 -14.37 -5.83 -3.52
CA LYS A 101 -15.54 -6.49 -2.92
C LYS A 101 -15.39 -8.01 -2.82
N ARG A 102 -14.71 -8.65 -3.76
CA ARG A 102 -14.52 -10.12 -3.77
C ARG A 102 -13.41 -10.56 -2.80
N SER A 103 -12.32 -9.83 -2.76
CA SER A 103 -11.12 -10.17 -1.99
C SER A 103 -11.17 -9.73 -0.53
N PHE A 104 -12.00 -8.73 -0.19
CA PHE A 104 -12.08 -8.14 1.15
C PHE A 104 -13.54 -8.08 1.66
N ARG A 105 -14.29 -9.18 1.53
CA ARG A 105 -15.69 -9.28 1.99
C ARG A 105 -15.84 -9.05 3.50
N GLU A 106 -14.89 -9.55 4.29
CA GLU A 106 -14.84 -9.39 5.75
C GLU A 106 -14.66 -7.92 6.17
N GLU A 107 -13.82 -7.15 5.47
CA GLU A 107 -13.59 -5.72 5.78
C GLU A 107 -14.82 -4.84 5.45
N LEU A 108 -15.66 -5.29 4.53
CA LEU A 108 -16.90 -4.60 4.12
C LEU A 108 -18.13 -5.05 4.91
N GLY A 109 -17.98 -5.98 5.87
CA GLY A 109 -19.09 -6.51 6.66
C GLY A 109 -20.13 -7.29 5.83
N LEU A 110 -19.72 -7.84 4.69
CA LEU A 110 -20.59 -8.57 3.75
C LEU A 110 -20.72 -10.07 4.07
N ASP A 111 -19.99 -10.56 5.07
CA ASP A 111 -20.07 -11.94 5.58
C ASP A 111 -20.81 -12.01 6.93
N ARG A 112 -21.95 -11.30 7.05
CA ARG A 112 -22.92 -11.47 8.16
C ARG A 112 -24.06 -12.39 7.75
#